data_AF-A0A349S422-F1
#
_entry.id   AF-A0A349S422-F1
#
_cell.length_a   1.000
_cell.length_b   1.000
_cell.length_c   1.000
_cell.angle_alpha   90.00
_cell.angle_beta   90.00
_cell.angle_gamma   90.00
#
_symmetry.space_group_name_H-M   'P 1'
#
loop_
_entity.id
_entity.type
_entity.pdbx_description
1 polymer ?
#
loop_
_entity_poly.entity_id
_entity_poly.type
_entity_poly.pdbx_seq_one_letter_code
_entity_poly.pdbx_strand_id
1 'polypeptide(L)'
;GQPKSFETDLVLFDDELAEPIRQTIAVNHPLHHKGYAIYQSSFADGGTHLTIQAWPIDEKVGHAPASIKGRVFDKLPQPWGETGLQLELTDFRPFNINPDPTEDNPDNMTNFGPSFGFKLRSATGEAREYVNYMAPIVRDGRAFFLSGVRNTTAEGFQYLFIPADRQGTITAFTQYLQRIRNATLVKKVASEMAAETLKNMSPQSDQKVKTSLEGTLQQLIELFISGGFVGVNQFIATNLPEAQREQLGAAYLSMLREMLARLYFADRQTIPEVTEADLMFLQDAADAIGSLSRYGSPVYLALKDYQHIQASGLQISRSPGKTIVYIGCALLIIGVFILFYLPQIRCWVKVGRDEKILLAGMSNRNPHDFDLFFSQLMATLKFKTDNRDVSDE
;
A
#
# COMPACT_ATOMS: atom_id res chain seq x y z
N GLY A 1 -14.06 7.25 -1.98
CA GLY A 1 -13.31 8.47 -2.36
C GLY A 1 -12.13 8.62 -1.42
N GLN A 2 -11.02 9.19 -1.88
CA GLN A 2 -9.84 9.46 -1.05
C GLN A 2 -10.18 10.48 0.07
N PRO A 3 -9.64 10.32 1.29
CA PRO A 3 -9.89 11.25 2.39
C PRO A 3 -9.44 12.67 2.02
N LYS A 4 -10.31 13.66 2.27
CA LYS A 4 -10.09 15.07 1.92
C LYS A 4 -9.32 15.85 3.00
N SER A 5 -9.31 15.35 4.23
CA SER A 5 -8.62 15.95 5.38
C SER A 5 -8.24 14.84 6.38
N PHE A 6 -7.11 15.01 7.06
CA PHE A 6 -6.71 14.20 8.19
C PHE A 6 -6.59 15.12 9.40
N GLU A 7 -7.48 14.94 10.36
CA GLU A 7 -7.64 15.79 11.53
C GLU A 7 -7.46 14.97 12.81
N THR A 8 -6.95 15.62 13.85
CA THR A 8 -6.79 15.03 15.18
C THR A 8 -7.35 15.98 16.22
N ASP A 9 -8.36 15.53 16.97
CA ASP A 9 -8.89 16.27 18.11
C ASP A 9 -7.96 16.09 19.31
N LEU A 10 -7.36 17.19 19.77
CA LEU A 10 -6.48 17.21 20.93
C LEU A 10 -7.18 17.80 22.15
N VAL A 11 -6.89 17.20 23.31
CA VAL A 11 -7.19 17.77 24.62
C VAL A 11 -5.87 17.96 25.36
N LEU A 12 -5.50 19.20 25.61
CA LEU A 12 -4.28 19.57 26.32
C LEU A 12 -4.63 20.01 27.74
N PHE A 13 -4.08 19.30 28.71
CA PHE A 13 -4.17 19.65 30.13
C PHE A 13 -2.96 20.49 30.53
N ASP A 14 -3.22 21.58 31.23
CA ASP A 14 -2.22 22.48 31.81
C ASP A 14 -2.69 22.83 33.22
N ASP A 15 -1.85 22.57 34.22
CA ASP A 15 -2.19 22.76 35.64
C ASP A 15 -2.50 24.22 35.98
N GLU A 16 -2.10 25.18 35.13
CA GLU A 16 -2.41 26.61 35.29
C GLU A 16 -3.75 27.04 34.66
N LEU A 17 -4.41 26.16 33.90
CA LEU A 17 -5.69 26.44 33.26
C LEU A 17 -6.83 25.77 34.01
N ALA A 18 -7.92 26.50 34.23
CA ALA A 18 -9.13 25.95 34.86
C ALA A 18 -9.83 24.90 34.00
N GLU A 19 -9.71 25.00 32.67
CA GLU A 19 -10.29 24.07 31.69
C GLU A 19 -9.22 23.65 30.67
N PRO A 20 -9.24 22.39 30.19
CA PRO A 20 -8.29 21.92 29.19
C PRO A 20 -8.53 22.59 27.83
N ILE A 21 -7.45 22.85 27.09
CA ILE A 21 -7.53 23.36 25.72
C ILE A 21 -7.99 22.23 24.81
N ARG A 22 -9.07 22.44 24.07
CA ARG A 22 -9.58 21.50 23.07
C ARG A 22 -9.40 22.11 21.68
N GLN A 23 -8.64 21.44 20.82
CA GLN A 23 -8.37 21.93 19.47
C GLN A 23 -8.20 20.77 18.50
N THR A 24 -8.87 20.88 17.35
CA THR A 24 -8.59 20.03 16.20
C THR A 24 -7.36 20.55 15.47
N ILE A 25 -6.35 19.70 15.31
CA ILE A 25 -5.18 19.98 14.48
C ILE A 25 -5.28 19.24 13.15
N ALA A 26 -4.63 19.78 12.12
CA ALA A 26 -4.54 19.17 10.80
C ALA A 26 -3.12 19.31 10.25
N VAL A 27 -2.86 18.72 9.08
CA VAL A 27 -1.59 18.87 8.37
C VAL A 27 -1.26 20.35 8.21
N ASN A 28 -0.06 20.78 8.66
CA ASN A 28 0.41 22.18 8.69
C ASN A 28 -0.36 23.14 9.61
N HIS A 29 -1.33 22.66 10.39
CA HIS A 29 -2.11 23.45 11.35
C HIS A 29 -1.90 22.92 12.78
N PRO A 30 -0.73 23.19 13.41
CA PRO A 30 -0.40 22.70 14.74
C PRO A 30 -1.14 23.45 15.86
N LEU A 31 -1.22 22.81 17.03
CA LEU A 31 -1.56 23.49 18.28
C LEU A 31 -0.30 24.14 18.86
N HIS A 32 -0.40 25.42 19.23
CA HIS A 32 0.68 26.16 19.89
C HIS A 32 0.32 26.48 21.33
N HIS A 33 1.17 26.09 22.29
CA HIS A 33 0.96 26.39 23.71
C HIS A 33 2.29 26.50 24.46
N LYS A 34 2.49 27.54 25.27
CA LYS A 34 3.70 27.77 26.09
C LYS A 34 5.04 27.56 25.35
N GLY A 35 5.13 27.99 24.09
CA GLY A 35 6.33 27.84 23.26
C GLY A 35 6.55 26.42 22.69
N TYR A 36 5.59 25.52 22.89
CA TYR A 36 5.50 24.23 22.21
C TYR A 36 4.62 24.33 20.97
N ALA A 37 4.93 23.52 19.98
CA ALA A 37 4.12 23.31 18.79
C ALA A 37 3.89 21.81 18.63
N ILE A 38 2.61 21.41 18.64
CA ILE A 38 2.16 20.02 18.51
C ILE A 38 1.63 19.83 17.09
N TYR A 39 2.36 19.05 16.30
CA TYR A 39 2.05 18.74 14.91
C TYR A 39 1.47 17.35 14.79
N GLN A 40 0.54 17.18 13.85
CA GLN A 40 0.18 15.87 13.33
C GLN A 40 1.26 15.45 12.34
N SER A 41 2.08 14.45 12.70
CA SER A 41 3.22 14.00 11.89
C SER A 41 2.87 12.80 11.01
N SER A 42 1.94 11.94 11.44
CA SER A 42 1.49 10.80 10.67
C SER A 42 0.07 10.40 11.01
N PHE A 43 -0.53 9.60 10.14
CA PHE A 43 -1.81 8.94 10.36
C PHE A 43 -1.63 7.47 10.01
N ALA A 44 -1.98 6.58 10.92
CA ALA A 44 -1.74 5.15 10.80
C ALA A 44 -2.93 4.35 11.36
N ASP A 45 -2.90 3.05 11.16
CA ASP A 45 -3.81 2.15 11.87
C ASP A 45 -3.50 2.16 13.38
N GLY A 46 -4.54 2.24 14.20
CA GLY A 46 -4.44 2.31 15.67
C GLY A 46 -4.66 0.98 16.38
N GLY A 47 -4.61 -0.14 15.67
CA GLY A 47 -4.97 -1.46 16.19
C GLY A 47 -6.38 -1.87 15.80
N THR A 48 -6.75 -1.70 14.53
CA THR A 48 -8.03 -2.14 13.96
C THR A 48 -8.31 -3.59 14.34
N HIS A 49 -9.53 -3.87 14.81
CA HIS A 49 -9.95 -5.23 15.11
C HIS A 49 -10.37 -5.93 13.82
N LEU A 50 -9.88 -7.14 13.60
CA LEU A 50 -10.14 -7.94 12.42
C LEU A 50 -10.76 -9.27 12.83
N THR A 51 -11.84 -9.66 12.15
CA THR A 51 -12.34 -11.04 12.12
C THR A 51 -11.95 -11.66 10.79
N ILE A 52 -11.10 -12.67 10.83
CA ILE A 52 -10.49 -13.29 9.65
C ILE A 52 -10.94 -14.75 9.56
N GLN A 53 -11.21 -15.24 8.35
CA GLN A 53 -11.38 -16.65 8.05
C GLN A 53 -10.10 -17.19 7.40
N ALA A 54 -9.49 -18.19 8.04
CA ALA A 54 -8.38 -18.94 7.47
C ALA A 54 -8.90 -20.14 6.70
N TRP A 55 -8.86 -20.02 5.37
CA TRP A 55 -9.23 -21.07 4.44
C TRP A 55 -8.04 -22.01 4.21
N PRO A 56 -8.17 -23.32 4.47
CA PRO A 56 -7.08 -24.27 4.33
C PRO A 56 -6.56 -24.34 2.90
N ILE A 57 -5.26 -24.10 2.71
CA ILE A 57 -4.55 -24.29 1.44
C ILE A 57 -3.43 -25.32 1.56
N ASP A 58 -3.14 -25.91 2.71
CA ASP A 58 -2.19 -27.03 2.85
C ASP A 58 -2.90 -28.21 3.53
N GLU A 59 -2.51 -29.44 3.21
CA GLU A 59 -3.11 -30.65 3.79
C GLU A 59 -2.86 -30.77 5.31
N LYS A 60 -1.80 -30.14 5.80
CA LYS A 60 -1.45 -30.09 7.24
C LYS A 60 -2.43 -29.25 8.05
N VAL A 61 -3.21 -28.41 7.36
CA VAL A 61 -4.27 -27.59 7.96
C VAL A 61 -5.59 -28.27 7.61
N GLY A 62 -6.36 -28.69 8.61
CA GLY A 62 -7.60 -29.45 8.43
C GLY A 62 -8.59 -28.81 7.44
N HIS A 63 -9.65 -29.50 7.03
CA HIS A 63 -10.43 -29.11 5.85
C HIS A 63 -11.42 -27.94 6.02
N ALA A 64 -11.71 -27.50 7.24
CA ALA A 64 -12.71 -26.46 7.49
C ALA A 64 -12.06 -25.09 7.73
N PRO A 65 -12.65 -23.98 7.25
CA PRO A 65 -12.17 -22.65 7.58
C PRO A 65 -12.21 -22.37 9.08
N ALA A 66 -11.12 -21.82 9.62
CA ALA A 66 -11.02 -21.42 11.02
C ALA A 66 -11.27 -19.92 11.18
N SER A 67 -11.99 -19.50 12.22
CA SER A 67 -12.21 -18.09 12.53
C SER A 67 -11.14 -17.58 13.47
N ILE A 68 -10.58 -16.41 13.16
CA ILE A 68 -9.52 -15.76 13.91
C ILE A 68 -9.98 -14.36 14.26
N LYS A 69 -9.74 -13.96 15.50
CA LYS A 69 -9.92 -12.58 15.93
C LYS A 69 -8.58 -12.05 16.38
N GLY A 70 -8.25 -10.84 15.94
CA GLY A 70 -7.02 -10.18 16.31
C GLY A 70 -7.09 -8.70 15.99
N ARG A 71 -6.08 -7.96 16.40
CA ARG A 71 -5.91 -6.56 16.07
C ARG A 71 -4.67 -6.37 15.22
N VAL A 72 -4.66 -5.34 14.39
CA VAL A 72 -3.43 -4.89 13.75
C VAL A 72 -2.34 -4.70 14.82
N PHE A 73 -1.13 -5.15 14.52
CA PHE A 73 0.05 -5.29 15.40
C PHE A 73 0.02 -6.44 16.42
N ASP A 74 -1.07 -7.21 16.53
CA ASP A 74 -1.05 -8.43 17.35
C ASP A 74 -0.15 -9.50 16.72
N LYS A 75 0.55 -10.23 17.60
CA LYS A 75 1.27 -11.47 17.27
C LYS A 75 0.48 -12.64 17.83
N LEU A 76 -0.19 -13.36 16.94
CA LEU A 76 -1.06 -14.46 17.32
C LEU A 76 -0.29 -15.79 17.18
N PRO A 77 -0.40 -16.71 18.15
CA PRO A 77 0.00 -18.09 17.93
C PRO A 77 -0.82 -18.65 16.76
N GLN A 78 -0.31 -19.71 16.17
CA GLN A 78 -0.87 -20.22 14.94
C GLN A 78 -2.35 -20.60 15.07
N PRO A 79 -3.26 -19.94 14.35
CA PRO A 79 -4.69 -20.17 14.54
C PRO A 79 -5.22 -21.45 13.88
N TRP A 80 -4.41 -22.14 13.07
CA TRP A 80 -4.85 -23.17 12.12
C TRP A 80 -4.01 -24.46 12.15
N GLY A 81 -3.63 -24.93 13.34
CA GLY A 81 -2.93 -26.21 13.54
C GLY A 81 -1.43 -26.07 13.83
N GLU A 82 -0.74 -27.18 14.08
CA GLU A 82 0.65 -27.24 14.54
C GLU A 82 1.66 -27.17 13.36
N THR A 83 1.81 -26.01 12.72
CA THR A 83 2.85 -25.81 11.69
C THR A 83 4.03 -24.95 12.17
N GLY A 84 4.02 -24.50 13.42
CA GLY A 84 5.11 -23.74 14.05
C GLY A 84 5.31 -22.32 13.51
N LEU A 85 4.33 -21.74 12.79
CA LEU A 85 4.39 -20.33 12.36
C LEU A 85 3.63 -19.42 13.34
N GLN A 86 4.05 -18.17 13.42
CA GLN A 86 3.37 -17.09 14.11
C GLN A 86 2.72 -16.16 13.08
N LEU A 87 1.46 -15.79 13.31
CA LEU A 87 0.76 -14.78 12.51
C LEU A 87 0.99 -13.41 13.15
N GLU A 88 1.55 -12.47 12.39
CA GLU A 88 1.70 -11.07 12.79
C GLU A 88 0.79 -10.22 11.90
N LEU A 89 -0.23 -9.57 12.47
CA LEU A 89 -1.07 -8.63 11.73
C LEU A 89 -0.34 -7.29 11.64
N THR A 90 -0.23 -6.67 10.45
CA THR A 90 0.69 -5.54 10.26
C THR A 90 0.04 -4.22 9.87
N ASP A 91 -0.99 -4.24 9.04
CA ASP A 91 -1.66 -3.03 8.57
C ASP A 91 -3.10 -3.37 8.15
N PHE A 92 -3.97 -2.37 8.15
CA PHE A 92 -5.32 -2.45 7.60
C PHE A 92 -5.62 -1.16 6.83
N ARG A 93 -6.26 -1.33 5.67
CA ARG A 93 -6.74 -0.20 4.86
C ARG A 93 -8.20 -0.45 4.47
N PRO A 94 -9.13 0.45 4.81
CA PRO A 94 -10.55 0.27 4.47
C PRO A 94 -10.84 0.40 2.97
N PHE A 95 -9.97 1.09 2.22
CA PHE A 95 -10.08 1.25 0.78
C PHE A 95 -8.70 1.21 0.14
N ASN A 96 -8.62 0.62 -1.04
CA ASN A 96 -7.39 0.48 -1.81
C ASN A 96 -7.69 0.90 -3.23
N ILE A 97 -7.33 2.13 -3.59
CA ILE A 97 -7.56 2.68 -4.92
C ILE A 97 -6.20 2.69 -5.63
N ASN A 98 -5.99 1.75 -6.55
CA ASN A 98 -4.75 1.67 -7.32
C ASN A 98 -5.10 1.59 -8.82
N PRO A 99 -4.16 1.91 -9.72
CA PRO A 99 -4.29 1.59 -11.13
C PRO A 99 -4.65 0.11 -11.30
N ASP A 100 -5.60 -0.19 -12.16
CA ASP A 100 -5.96 -1.57 -12.45
C ASP A 100 -4.77 -2.28 -13.13
N PRO A 101 -4.16 -3.31 -12.52
CA PRO A 101 -3.04 -4.01 -13.14
C PRO A 101 -3.45 -4.83 -14.38
N THR A 102 -4.76 -4.89 -14.67
CA THR A 102 -5.32 -5.60 -15.83
C THR A 102 -5.67 -4.69 -17.01
N GLU A 103 -5.53 -3.37 -16.85
CA GLU A 103 -5.76 -2.41 -17.92
C GLU A 103 -4.46 -1.69 -18.31
N ASP A 104 -4.30 -1.41 -19.61
CA ASP A 104 -3.12 -0.68 -20.10
C ASP A 104 -3.12 0.80 -19.70
N ASN A 105 -4.27 1.34 -19.24
CA ASN A 105 -4.40 2.73 -18.84
C ASN A 105 -4.17 2.92 -17.32
N PRO A 106 -3.04 3.50 -16.90
CA PRO A 106 -2.72 3.67 -15.49
C PRO A 106 -3.62 4.70 -14.77
N ASP A 107 -4.41 5.49 -15.50
CA ASP A 107 -5.35 6.45 -14.92
C ASP A 107 -6.66 5.81 -14.45
N ASN A 108 -6.93 4.56 -14.85
CA ASN A 108 -8.12 3.83 -14.42
C ASN A 108 -7.89 3.24 -13.02
N MET A 109 -8.42 3.96 -12.04
CA MET A 109 -8.30 3.65 -10.63
C MET A 109 -9.41 2.67 -10.20
N THR A 110 -9.03 1.45 -9.83
CA THR A 110 -9.94 0.43 -9.30
C THR A 110 -9.86 0.39 -7.78
N ASN A 111 -11.01 0.29 -7.11
CA ASN A 111 -11.06 0.07 -5.66
C ASN A 111 -11.07 -1.42 -5.33
N PHE A 112 -9.94 -1.94 -4.83
CA PHE A 112 -9.74 -3.32 -4.41
C PHE A 112 -10.38 -3.65 -3.05
N GLY A 113 -11.25 -2.76 -2.54
CA GLY A 113 -11.95 -2.90 -1.26
C GLY A 113 -11.02 -2.77 -0.07
N PRO A 114 -11.44 -3.23 1.12
CA PRO A 114 -10.56 -3.35 2.27
C PRO A 114 -9.37 -4.27 1.98
N SER A 115 -8.23 -3.97 2.57
CA SER A 115 -7.07 -4.85 2.60
C SER A 115 -6.48 -4.92 3.99
N PHE A 116 -5.77 -6.02 4.25
CA PHE A 116 -4.94 -6.12 5.44
C PHE A 116 -3.63 -6.82 5.10
N GLY A 117 -2.58 -6.36 5.76
CA GLY A 117 -1.26 -6.94 5.70
C GLY A 117 -1.03 -7.91 6.86
N PHE A 118 -0.29 -8.97 6.60
CA PHE A 118 0.17 -9.87 7.65
C PHE A 118 1.52 -10.49 7.31
N LYS A 119 2.22 -10.99 8.33
CA LYS A 119 3.42 -11.80 8.18
C LYS A 119 3.19 -13.18 8.78
N LEU A 120 3.74 -14.19 8.12
CA LEU A 120 3.88 -15.52 8.68
C LEU A 120 5.35 -15.75 8.99
N ARG A 121 5.67 -15.90 10.28
CA ARG A 121 7.03 -16.10 10.77
C ARG A 121 7.23 -17.54 11.18
N SER A 122 8.27 -18.20 10.68
CA SER A 122 8.65 -19.55 11.10
C SER A 122 9.30 -19.57 12.49
N ALA A 123 9.39 -20.74 13.10
CA ALA A 123 10.15 -20.95 14.33
C ALA A 123 11.65 -20.60 14.19
N THR A 124 12.20 -20.60 12.97
CA THR A 124 13.58 -20.19 12.68
C THR A 124 13.74 -18.68 12.55
N GLY A 125 12.64 -17.91 12.59
CA GLY A 125 12.62 -16.45 12.56
C GLY A 125 12.44 -15.84 11.17
N GLU A 126 12.48 -16.63 10.10
CA GLU A 126 12.17 -16.19 8.74
C GLU A 126 10.71 -15.77 8.61
N ALA A 127 10.43 -14.66 7.94
CA ALA A 127 9.07 -14.17 7.76
C ALA A 127 8.78 -13.87 6.29
N ARG A 128 7.60 -14.32 5.83
CA ARG A 128 7.02 -13.88 4.57
C ARG A 128 5.92 -12.87 4.84
N GLU A 129 5.83 -11.87 3.99
CA GLU A 129 4.85 -10.80 4.09
C GLU A 129 3.79 -10.96 3.02
N TYR A 130 2.55 -10.69 3.43
CA TYR A 130 1.37 -10.86 2.61
C TYR A 130 0.47 -9.64 2.69
N VAL A 131 -0.28 -9.40 1.62
CA VAL A 131 -1.36 -8.42 1.56
C VAL A 131 -2.56 -9.04 0.86
N ASN A 132 -3.72 -9.02 1.50
CA ASN A 132 -4.93 -9.58 0.91
C ASN A 132 -5.95 -8.49 0.64
N TYR A 133 -6.55 -8.52 -0.55
CA TYR A 133 -7.58 -7.59 -1.00
C TYR A 133 -8.95 -8.28 -1.01
N MET A 134 -9.97 -7.58 -0.53
CA MET A 134 -11.26 -8.20 -0.21
C MET A 134 -12.34 -7.97 -1.27
N ALA A 135 -12.14 -7.03 -2.21
CA ALA A 135 -12.97 -6.96 -3.40
C ALA A 135 -12.31 -7.76 -4.53
N PRO A 136 -13.04 -8.67 -5.21
CA PRO A 136 -12.49 -9.37 -6.34
C PRO A 136 -12.27 -8.40 -7.52
N ILE A 137 -11.20 -8.64 -8.26
CA ILE A 137 -10.84 -7.90 -9.46
C ILE A 137 -11.38 -8.63 -10.69
N VAL A 138 -11.83 -7.90 -11.70
CA VAL A 138 -12.37 -8.49 -12.92
C VAL A 138 -11.31 -8.43 -14.02
N ARG A 139 -10.91 -9.59 -14.55
CA ARG A 139 -10.01 -9.72 -15.70
C ARG A 139 -10.65 -10.58 -16.78
N ASP A 140 -10.79 -10.05 -17.99
CA ASP A 140 -11.42 -10.74 -19.12
C ASP A 140 -12.84 -11.28 -18.76
N GLY A 141 -13.60 -10.51 -17.99
CA GLY A 141 -14.94 -10.92 -17.51
C GLY A 141 -14.94 -11.94 -16.37
N ARG A 142 -13.78 -12.27 -15.79
CA ARG A 142 -13.61 -13.26 -14.71
C ARG A 142 -13.16 -12.60 -13.43
N ALA A 143 -13.75 -12.99 -12.30
CA ALA A 143 -13.48 -12.38 -11.01
C ALA A 143 -12.40 -13.16 -10.22
N PHE A 144 -11.45 -12.45 -9.61
CA PHE A 144 -10.36 -13.04 -8.83
C PHE A 144 -10.14 -12.32 -7.50
N PHE A 145 -9.94 -13.09 -6.43
CA PHE A 145 -9.39 -12.59 -5.17
C PHE A 145 -7.87 -12.50 -5.26
N LEU A 146 -7.33 -11.37 -4.82
CA LEU A 146 -5.91 -11.07 -4.92
C LEU A 146 -5.20 -11.22 -3.57
N SER A 147 -4.11 -11.98 -3.57
CA SER A 147 -3.23 -12.13 -2.42
C SER A 147 -1.77 -11.95 -2.84
N GLY A 148 -1.15 -10.88 -2.36
CA GLY A 148 0.27 -10.60 -2.60
C GLY A 148 1.14 -11.36 -1.60
N VAL A 149 2.30 -11.85 -2.04
CA VAL A 149 3.36 -12.42 -1.21
C VAL A 149 4.72 -11.83 -1.61
N ARG A 150 5.59 -11.60 -0.62
CA ARG A 150 7.01 -11.27 -0.83
C ARG A 150 7.88 -11.85 0.29
N ASN A 151 9.13 -12.18 -0.02
CA ASN A 151 10.08 -12.68 0.99
C ASN A 151 10.80 -11.54 1.71
N THR A 152 11.02 -10.42 1.02
CA THR A 152 11.70 -9.25 1.59
C THR A 152 10.97 -7.97 1.23
N THR A 153 11.19 -6.90 2.00
CA THR A 153 10.58 -5.59 1.74
C THR A 153 11.15 -4.87 0.51
N ALA A 154 12.31 -5.31 0.02
CA ALA A 154 12.94 -4.79 -1.20
C ALA A 154 12.29 -5.35 -2.47
N GLU A 155 11.60 -6.48 -2.37
CA GLU A 155 10.88 -7.10 -3.49
C GLU A 155 9.48 -6.49 -3.66
N GLY A 156 9.01 -6.45 -4.90
CA GLY A 156 7.59 -6.24 -5.20
C GLY A 156 6.77 -7.47 -4.82
N PHE A 157 5.48 -7.27 -4.54
CA PHE A 157 4.57 -8.39 -4.30
C PHE A 157 4.37 -9.23 -5.57
N GLN A 158 4.49 -10.54 -5.42
CA GLN A 158 4.00 -11.51 -6.39
C GLN A 158 2.57 -11.89 -6.01
N TYR A 159 1.68 -12.00 -6.99
CA TYR A 159 0.26 -12.14 -6.72
C TYR A 159 -0.26 -13.54 -7.03
N LEU A 160 -0.98 -14.10 -6.06
CA LEU A 160 -1.87 -15.24 -6.23
C LEU A 160 -3.26 -14.71 -6.62
N PHE A 161 -3.80 -15.25 -7.71
CA PHE A 161 -5.13 -14.95 -8.22
C PHE A 161 -6.03 -16.15 -7.95
N ILE A 162 -6.92 -16.04 -6.95
CA ILE A 162 -7.86 -17.12 -6.62
C ILE A 162 -9.18 -16.82 -7.35
N PRO A 163 -9.65 -17.68 -8.28
CA PRO A 163 -10.89 -17.40 -8.98
C PRO A 163 -12.09 -17.39 -8.02
N ALA A 164 -12.93 -16.38 -8.16
CA ALA A 164 -14.21 -16.32 -7.47
C ALA A 164 -15.21 -17.21 -8.20
N ASP A 165 -15.98 -18.00 -7.44
CA ASP A 165 -17.05 -18.81 -7.98
C ASP A 165 -18.28 -17.97 -8.36
N ARG A 166 -19.34 -18.61 -8.86
CA ARG A 166 -20.58 -17.93 -9.28
C ARG A 166 -21.28 -17.16 -8.15
N GLN A 167 -20.95 -17.45 -6.89
CA GLN A 167 -21.49 -16.76 -5.72
C GLN A 167 -20.56 -15.61 -5.26
N GLY A 168 -19.46 -15.37 -6.00
CA GLY A 168 -18.44 -14.39 -5.64
C GLY A 168 -17.61 -14.83 -4.43
N THR A 169 -17.45 -16.14 -4.20
CA THR A 169 -16.69 -16.66 -3.05
C THR A 169 -15.53 -17.55 -3.51
N ILE A 170 -14.66 -17.95 -2.59
CA ILE A 170 -13.58 -18.92 -2.86
C ILE A 170 -13.98 -20.38 -2.59
N THR A 171 -15.26 -20.64 -2.31
CA THR A 171 -15.73 -21.94 -1.84
C THR A 171 -15.45 -23.03 -2.86
N ALA A 172 -15.83 -22.82 -4.13
CA ALA A 172 -15.60 -23.82 -5.17
C ALA A 172 -14.10 -24.11 -5.40
N PHE A 173 -13.24 -23.10 -5.27
CA PHE A 173 -11.78 -23.26 -5.37
C PHE A 173 -11.25 -24.17 -4.25
N THR A 174 -11.64 -23.91 -3.00
CA THR A 174 -11.18 -24.72 -1.85
C THR A 174 -11.71 -26.15 -1.90
N GLN A 175 -12.96 -26.36 -2.33
CA GLN A 175 -13.51 -27.70 -2.56
C GLN A 175 -12.74 -28.47 -3.63
N TYR A 176 -12.40 -27.80 -4.75
CA TYR A 176 -11.60 -28.42 -5.79
C TYR A 176 -10.21 -28.81 -5.29
N LEU A 177 -9.55 -27.93 -4.54
CA LEU A 177 -8.26 -28.22 -3.92
C LEU A 177 -8.34 -29.43 -2.96
N GLN A 178 -9.41 -29.54 -2.17
CA GLN A 178 -9.62 -30.69 -1.29
C GLN A 178 -9.78 -32.01 -2.07
N ARG A 179 -10.48 -31.99 -3.22
CA ARG A 179 -10.62 -33.16 -4.09
C ARG A 179 -9.28 -33.61 -4.68
N ILE A 180 -8.48 -32.66 -5.16
CA ILE A 180 -7.16 -32.94 -5.73
C ILE A 180 -6.22 -33.57 -4.68
N ARG A 181 -6.39 -33.23 -3.40
CA ARG A 181 -5.60 -33.79 -2.29
C ARG A 181 -6.15 -35.06 -1.68
N ASN A 182 -7.36 -35.47 -2.05
CA ASN A 182 -7.95 -36.68 -1.54
C ASN A 182 -7.32 -37.89 -2.24
N ALA A 183 -6.31 -38.50 -1.60
CA ALA A 183 -5.58 -39.64 -2.16
C ALA A 183 -6.49 -40.81 -2.59
N THR A 184 -7.59 -41.06 -1.85
CA THR A 184 -8.55 -42.10 -2.21
C THR A 184 -9.31 -41.75 -3.49
N LEU A 185 -9.75 -40.49 -3.63
CA LEU A 185 -10.42 -40.01 -4.83
C LEU A 185 -9.48 -39.98 -6.04
N VAL A 186 -8.25 -39.47 -5.86
CA VAL A 186 -7.22 -39.43 -6.91
C VAL A 186 -6.93 -40.85 -7.42
N LYS A 187 -6.72 -41.81 -6.52
CA LYS A 187 -6.50 -43.21 -6.91
C LYS A 187 -7.68 -43.79 -7.68
N LYS A 188 -8.92 -43.52 -7.24
CA LYS A 188 -10.14 -43.97 -7.93
C LYS A 188 -10.22 -43.41 -9.35
N VAL A 189 -10.12 -42.09 -9.49
CA VAL A 189 -10.21 -41.40 -10.80
C VAL A 189 -9.06 -41.81 -11.73
N ALA A 190 -7.86 -42.03 -11.20
CA ALA A 190 -6.71 -42.51 -11.97
C ALA A 190 -6.96 -43.92 -12.52
N SER A 191 -7.57 -44.81 -11.73
CA SER A 191 -7.92 -46.16 -12.17
C SER A 191 -8.99 -46.17 -13.25
N GLU A 192 -10.01 -45.32 -13.12
CA GLU A 192 -11.08 -45.15 -14.13
C GLU A 192 -10.50 -44.62 -15.45
N MET A 193 -9.72 -43.54 -15.38
CA MET A 193 -9.08 -42.92 -16.55
C MET A 193 -8.10 -43.89 -17.25
N ALA A 194 -7.29 -44.63 -16.48
CA ALA A 194 -6.38 -45.62 -17.05
C ALA A 194 -7.13 -46.77 -17.76
N ALA A 195 -8.23 -47.24 -17.16
CA ALA A 195 -9.06 -48.28 -17.77
C ALA A 195 -9.72 -47.82 -19.08
N GLU A 196 -10.26 -46.60 -19.12
CA GLU A 196 -10.88 -46.01 -20.32
C GLU A 196 -9.85 -45.79 -21.43
N THR A 197 -8.68 -45.25 -21.09
CA THR A 197 -7.60 -45.01 -22.05
C THR A 197 -7.15 -46.33 -22.71
N LEU A 198 -6.96 -47.39 -21.91
CA LEU A 198 -6.57 -48.69 -22.45
C LEU A 198 -7.67 -49.34 -23.29
N LYS A 199 -8.93 -49.22 -22.89
CA LYS A 199 -10.07 -49.71 -23.68
C LYS A 199 -10.11 -49.08 -25.08
N ASN A 200 -9.77 -47.79 -25.18
CA ASN A 200 -9.78 -47.05 -26.44
C ASN A 200 -8.54 -47.32 -27.31
N MET A 201 -7.38 -47.60 -26.71
CA MET A 201 -6.13 -47.81 -27.46
C MET A 201 -5.86 -49.28 -27.82
N SER A 202 -6.08 -50.21 -26.88
CA SER A 202 -5.80 -51.64 -27.05
C SER A 202 -6.67 -52.49 -26.12
N PRO A 203 -7.80 -53.05 -26.60
CA PRO A 203 -8.72 -53.85 -25.77
C PRO A 203 -8.10 -55.10 -25.12
N GLN A 204 -6.92 -55.53 -25.57
CA GLN A 204 -6.15 -56.68 -25.05
C GLN A 204 -4.97 -56.27 -24.15
N SER A 205 -4.92 -55.03 -23.67
CA SER A 205 -3.82 -54.53 -22.85
C SER A 205 -3.69 -55.29 -21.52
N ASP A 206 -2.46 -55.67 -21.17
CA ASP A 206 -2.14 -56.34 -19.91
C ASP A 206 -2.43 -55.48 -18.68
N GLN A 207 -2.86 -56.12 -17.59
CA GLN A 207 -3.07 -55.50 -16.28
C GLN A 207 -1.85 -54.69 -15.79
N LYS A 208 -0.64 -55.07 -16.19
CA LYS A 208 0.60 -54.35 -15.85
C LYS A 208 0.63 -52.93 -16.43
N VAL A 209 0.15 -52.75 -17.66
CA VAL A 209 0.13 -51.43 -18.33
C VAL A 209 -0.87 -50.52 -17.61
N LYS A 210 -2.03 -51.07 -17.21
CA LYS A 210 -3.03 -50.36 -16.40
C LYS A 210 -2.42 -49.83 -15.10
N THR A 211 -1.79 -50.71 -14.33
CA THR A 211 -1.16 -50.33 -13.06
C THR A 211 -0.05 -49.28 -13.24
N SER A 212 0.75 -49.37 -14.31
CA SER A 212 1.79 -48.37 -14.61
C SER A 212 1.21 -47.00 -14.96
N LEU A 213 0.13 -46.96 -15.74
CA LEU A 213 -0.56 -45.72 -16.11
C LEU A 213 -1.23 -45.07 -14.89
N GLU A 214 -1.89 -45.87 -14.05
CA GLU A 214 -2.46 -45.43 -12.77
C GLU A 214 -1.42 -44.78 -11.85
N GLY A 215 -0.26 -45.42 -11.71
CA GLY A 215 0.84 -44.89 -10.91
C GLY A 215 1.38 -43.58 -11.48
N THR A 216 1.49 -43.49 -12.81
CA THR A 216 1.92 -42.27 -13.51
C THR A 216 0.94 -41.11 -13.27
N LEU A 217 -0.36 -41.34 -13.38
CA LEU A 217 -1.39 -40.32 -13.16
C LEU A 217 -1.38 -39.81 -11.72
N GLN A 218 -1.22 -40.69 -10.73
CA GLN A 218 -1.07 -40.31 -9.32
C GLN A 218 0.18 -39.46 -9.11
N GLN A 219 1.32 -39.88 -9.65
CA GLN A 219 2.57 -39.13 -9.56
C GLN A 219 2.48 -37.75 -10.18
N LEU A 220 1.80 -37.60 -11.33
CA LEU A 220 1.57 -36.30 -11.95
C LEU A 220 0.78 -35.34 -11.05
N ILE A 221 -0.26 -35.85 -10.37
CA ILE A 221 -1.04 -35.05 -9.42
C ILE A 221 -0.18 -34.65 -8.21
N GLU A 222 0.61 -35.57 -7.66
CA GLU A 222 1.54 -35.26 -6.56
C GLU A 222 2.57 -34.20 -6.93
N LEU A 223 3.17 -34.31 -8.13
CA LEU A 223 4.10 -33.32 -8.68
C LEU A 223 3.42 -31.96 -8.90
N PHE A 224 2.18 -31.96 -9.36
CA PHE A 224 1.40 -30.75 -9.56
C PHE A 224 1.04 -30.07 -8.24
N ILE A 225 0.62 -30.81 -7.21
CA ILE A 225 0.31 -30.24 -5.89
C ILE A 225 1.55 -29.62 -5.24
N SER A 226 2.72 -30.25 -5.42
CA SER A 226 3.98 -29.80 -4.80
C SER A 226 4.67 -28.67 -5.56
N GLY A 227 4.64 -28.66 -6.90
CA GLY A 227 5.41 -27.74 -7.73
C GLY A 227 4.63 -27.04 -8.86
N GLY A 228 3.33 -27.29 -8.97
CA GLY A 228 2.50 -26.81 -10.08
C GLY A 228 2.95 -27.34 -11.44
N PHE A 229 2.50 -26.68 -12.51
CA PHE A 229 2.92 -27.01 -13.87
C PHE A 229 4.43 -26.88 -14.09
N VAL A 230 5.10 -25.99 -13.36
CA VAL A 230 6.56 -25.83 -13.42
C VAL A 230 7.25 -27.10 -12.91
N GLY A 231 6.82 -27.66 -11.79
CA GLY A 231 7.34 -28.91 -11.24
C GLY A 231 7.14 -30.10 -12.20
N VAL A 232 5.97 -30.18 -12.82
CA VAL A 232 5.66 -31.23 -13.81
C VAL A 232 6.53 -31.08 -15.06
N ASN A 233 6.70 -29.87 -15.58
CA ASN A 233 7.58 -29.60 -16.72
C ASN A 233 9.05 -29.94 -16.40
N GLN A 234 9.51 -29.65 -15.19
CA GLN A 234 10.85 -30.01 -14.75
C GLN A 234 11.04 -31.53 -14.68
N PHE A 235 10.03 -32.25 -14.19
CA PHE A 235 10.03 -33.71 -14.19
C PHE A 235 10.14 -34.28 -15.61
N ILE A 236 9.33 -33.76 -16.54
CA ILE A 236 9.36 -34.15 -17.96
C ILE A 236 10.76 -33.89 -18.55
N ALA A 237 11.32 -32.70 -18.33
CA ALA A 237 12.63 -32.33 -18.87
C ALA A 237 13.78 -33.19 -18.32
N THR A 238 13.68 -33.62 -17.06
CA THR A 238 14.73 -34.39 -16.38
C THR A 238 14.65 -35.88 -16.70
N ASN A 239 13.45 -36.45 -16.85
CA ASN A 239 13.26 -37.89 -16.97
C ASN A 239 13.10 -38.38 -18.41
N LEU A 240 12.81 -37.49 -19.38
CA LEU A 240 12.64 -37.88 -20.77
C LEU A 240 13.85 -37.50 -21.66
N PRO A 241 14.28 -38.41 -22.56
CA PRO A 241 15.27 -38.09 -23.59
C PRO A 241 14.80 -36.93 -24.47
N GLU A 242 15.73 -36.06 -24.88
CA GLU A 242 15.44 -34.84 -25.66
C GLU A 242 14.58 -35.09 -26.90
N ALA A 243 14.88 -36.15 -27.65
CA ALA A 243 14.15 -36.54 -28.86
C ALA A 243 12.67 -36.89 -28.61
N GLN A 244 12.28 -37.21 -27.38
CA GLN A 244 10.92 -37.62 -27.03
C GLN A 244 10.18 -36.58 -26.18
N ARG A 245 10.86 -35.51 -25.72
CA ARG A 245 10.27 -34.53 -24.80
C ARG A 245 9.07 -33.81 -25.39
N GLU A 246 9.12 -33.44 -26.66
CA GLU A 246 8.03 -32.70 -27.30
C GLU A 246 6.75 -33.55 -27.39
N GLN A 247 6.86 -34.77 -27.92
CA GLN A 247 5.71 -35.66 -28.09
C GLN A 247 5.21 -36.25 -26.77
N LEU A 248 6.10 -36.85 -25.98
CA LEU A 248 5.70 -37.51 -24.73
C LEU A 248 5.36 -36.49 -23.64
N GLY A 249 6.08 -35.37 -23.55
CA GLY A 249 5.80 -34.31 -22.58
C GLY A 249 4.42 -33.69 -22.79
N ALA A 250 4.02 -33.43 -24.04
CA ALA A 250 2.67 -32.98 -24.36
C ALA A 250 1.60 -34.00 -23.92
N ALA A 251 1.88 -35.31 -24.05
CA ALA A 251 1.00 -36.36 -23.55
C ALA A 251 0.88 -36.36 -22.01
N TYR A 252 1.99 -36.21 -21.28
CA TYR A 252 1.97 -36.08 -19.81
C TYR A 252 1.14 -34.89 -19.33
N LEU A 253 1.30 -33.71 -19.97
CA LEU A 253 0.52 -32.53 -19.63
C LEU A 253 -0.97 -32.68 -19.97
N SER A 254 -1.27 -33.33 -21.09
CA SER A 254 -2.66 -33.61 -21.48
C SER A 254 -3.32 -34.57 -20.50
N MET A 255 -2.60 -35.62 -20.08
CA MET A 255 -3.07 -36.56 -19.05
C MET A 255 -3.30 -35.86 -17.71
N LEU A 256 -2.39 -34.98 -17.29
CA LEU A 256 -2.57 -34.18 -16.08
C LEU A 256 -3.81 -33.28 -16.17
N ARG A 257 -3.99 -32.55 -17.27
CA ARG A 257 -5.15 -31.66 -17.45
C ARG A 257 -6.48 -32.41 -17.43
N GLU A 258 -6.53 -33.57 -18.07
CA GLU A 258 -7.71 -34.45 -18.04
C GLU A 258 -7.98 -34.98 -16.63
N MET A 259 -6.93 -35.40 -15.90
CA MET A 259 -7.05 -35.85 -14.52
C MET A 259 -7.58 -34.73 -13.59
N LEU A 260 -7.06 -33.50 -13.76
CA LEU A 260 -7.53 -32.31 -13.05
C LEU A 260 -9.01 -32.02 -13.35
N ALA A 261 -9.43 -32.10 -14.62
CA ALA A 261 -10.82 -31.94 -15.01
C ALA A 261 -11.74 -32.98 -14.36
N ARG A 262 -11.36 -34.26 -14.38
CA ARG A 262 -12.13 -35.34 -13.75
C ARG A 262 -12.27 -35.14 -12.24
N LEU A 263 -11.20 -34.71 -11.57
CA LEU A 263 -11.23 -34.40 -10.14
C LEU A 263 -12.14 -33.21 -9.81
N TYR A 264 -12.19 -32.20 -10.69
CA TYR A 264 -13.08 -31.06 -10.54
C TYR A 264 -14.55 -31.46 -10.62
N PHE A 265 -14.90 -32.32 -11.60
CA PHE A 265 -16.27 -32.75 -11.84
C PHE A 265 -16.71 -33.98 -11.03
N ALA A 266 -15.84 -34.58 -10.22
CA ALA A 266 -16.08 -35.85 -9.53
C ALA A 266 -17.34 -35.89 -8.63
N ASP A 267 -17.77 -34.76 -8.07
CA ASP A 267 -18.95 -34.67 -7.18
C ASP A 267 -20.27 -34.33 -7.91
N ARG A 268 -20.25 -34.04 -9.21
CA ARG A 268 -21.49 -33.72 -9.95
C ARG A 268 -22.28 -35.01 -10.21
N GLN A 269 -23.12 -35.40 -9.24
CA GLN A 269 -24.02 -36.58 -9.35
C GLN A 269 -25.03 -36.46 -10.50
N THR A 270 -25.42 -35.24 -10.85
CA THR A 270 -26.20 -34.90 -12.04
C THR A 270 -25.41 -33.84 -12.78
N ILE A 271 -25.08 -34.08 -14.04
CA ILE A 271 -24.36 -33.14 -14.89
C ILE A 271 -25.42 -32.22 -15.51
N PRO A 272 -25.63 -30.98 -15.03
CA PRO A 272 -25.98 -29.93 -15.99
C PRO A 272 -24.82 -29.87 -16.99
N GLU A 273 -25.16 -29.75 -18.27
CA GLU A 273 -24.20 -29.68 -19.37
C GLU A 273 -23.00 -28.80 -18.97
N VAL A 274 -21.78 -29.34 -19.13
CA VAL A 274 -20.55 -28.63 -18.74
C VAL A 274 -20.51 -27.31 -19.50
N THR A 275 -20.58 -26.20 -18.77
CA THR A 275 -20.64 -24.88 -19.37
C THR A 275 -19.24 -24.36 -19.66
N GLU A 276 -19.13 -23.42 -20.61
CA GLU A 276 -17.87 -22.70 -20.87
C GLU A 276 -17.31 -22.06 -19.59
N ALA A 277 -18.19 -21.47 -18.77
CA ALA A 277 -17.83 -20.90 -17.48
C ALA A 277 -17.22 -21.93 -16.49
N ASP A 278 -17.67 -23.19 -16.52
CA ASP A 278 -17.08 -24.25 -15.69
C ASP A 278 -15.66 -24.59 -16.14
N LEU A 279 -15.42 -24.64 -17.46
CA LEU A 279 -14.11 -24.91 -18.04
C LEU A 279 -13.12 -23.77 -17.78
N MET A 280 -13.57 -22.52 -17.90
CA MET A 280 -12.77 -21.34 -17.57
C MET A 280 -12.39 -21.34 -16.08
N PHE A 281 -13.36 -21.56 -15.19
CA PHE A 281 -13.10 -21.64 -13.75
C PHE A 281 -12.12 -22.77 -13.42
N LEU A 282 -12.28 -23.95 -14.03
CA LEU A 282 -11.36 -25.08 -13.86
C LEU A 282 -9.93 -24.69 -14.23
N GLN A 283 -9.73 -24.05 -15.38
CA GLN A 283 -8.41 -23.62 -15.84
C GLN A 283 -7.78 -22.63 -14.84
N ASP A 284 -8.54 -21.60 -14.47
CA ASP A 284 -8.08 -20.57 -13.52
C ASP A 284 -7.78 -21.15 -12.13
N ALA A 285 -8.61 -22.08 -11.67
CA ALA A 285 -8.40 -22.76 -10.40
C ALA A 285 -7.17 -23.68 -10.45
N ALA A 286 -6.93 -24.38 -11.56
CA ALA A 286 -5.72 -25.18 -11.74
C ALA A 286 -4.46 -24.30 -11.75
N ASP A 287 -4.48 -23.15 -12.45
CA ASP A 287 -3.36 -22.21 -12.47
C ASP A 287 -3.08 -21.62 -11.09
N ALA A 288 -4.13 -21.28 -10.35
CA ALA A 288 -4.04 -20.81 -8.96
C ALA A 288 -3.45 -21.89 -8.04
N ILE A 289 -3.92 -23.15 -8.14
CA ILE A 289 -3.40 -24.28 -7.37
C ILE A 289 -1.92 -24.52 -7.68
N GLY A 290 -1.54 -24.47 -8.96
CA GLY A 290 -0.14 -24.62 -9.39
C GLY A 290 0.78 -23.48 -8.92
N SER A 291 0.22 -22.37 -8.42
CA SER A 291 0.97 -21.25 -7.87
C SER A 291 1.11 -21.29 -6.34
N LEU A 292 0.40 -22.21 -5.66
CA LEU A 292 0.39 -22.29 -4.19
C LEU A 292 1.74 -22.64 -3.59
N SER A 293 2.57 -23.40 -4.29
CA SER A 293 3.93 -23.75 -3.85
C SER A 293 4.82 -22.50 -3.66
N ARG A 294 4.63 -21.48 -4.50
CA ARG A 294 5.31 -20.18 -4.38
C ARG A 294 4.66 -19.28 -3.33
N TYR A 295 3.34 -19.35 -3.18
CA TYR A 295 2.61 -18.62 -2.15
C TYR A 295 3.06 -19.02 -0.74
N GLY A 296 3.15 -20.32 -0.47
CA GLY A 296 3.79 -20.92 0.71
C GLY A 296 3.16 -20.63 2.06
N SER A 297 2.05 -19.88 2.13
CA SER A 297 1.18 -19.90 3.30
C SER A 297 0.30 -21.17 3.26
N PRO A 298 0.14 -21.86 4.40
CA PRO A 298 -0.74 -23.04 4.46
C PRO A 298 -2.23 -22.67 4.49
N VAL A 299 -2.57 -21.38 4.55
CA VAL A 299 -3.94 -20.86 4.54
C VAL A 299 -4.07 -19.60 3.69
N TYR A 300 -5.28 -19.34 3.22
CA TYR A 300 -5.68 -18.06 2.65
C TYR A 300 -6.51 -17.32 3.70
N LEU A 301 -6.10 -16.11 4.04
CA LEU A 301 -6.78 -15.30 5.05
C LEU A 301 -7.78 -14.36 4.38
N ALA A 302 -9.07 -14.61 4.56
CA ALA A 302 -10.14 -13.74 4.09
C ALA A 302 -10.65 -12.87 5.25
N LEU A 303 -10.80 -11.56 5.03
CA LEU A 303 -11.46 -10.69 5.99
C LEU A 303 -12.96 -10.97 5.98
N LYS A 304 -13.52 -11.26 7.15
CA LYS A 304 -14.96 -11.41 7.34
C LYS A 304 -15.60 -10.12 7.86
N ASP A 305 -14.93 -9.46 8.81
CA ASP A 305 -15.44 -8.24 9.44
C ASP A 305 -14.29 -7.43 10.06
N TYR A 306 -14.50 -6.13 10.29
CA TYR A 306 -13.53 -5.26 10.94
C TYR A 306 -14.16 -4.10 11.73
N GLN A 307 -13.47 -3.67 12.78
CA GLN A 307 -13.73 -2.41 13.48
C GLN A 307 -12.50 -1.51 13.35
N HIS A 308 -12.58 -0.57 12.41
CA HIS A 308 -11.47 0.31 12.05
C HIS A 308 -11.12 1.25 13.21
N ILE A 309 -9.84 1.26 13.58
CA ILE A 309 -9.27 2.15 14.59
C ILE A 309 -8.13 2.91 13.94
N GLN A 310 -8.16 4.23 14.08
CA GLN A 310 -7.15 5.12 13.54
C GLN A 310 -6.27 5.67 14.66
N ALA A 311 -5.01 5.95 14.35
CA ALA A 311 -4.06 6.59 15.26
C ALA A 311 -3.32 7.73 14.55
N SER A 312 -3.08 8.80 15.29
CA SER A 312 -2.31 9.96 14.83
C SER A 312 -0.96 10.00 15.52
N GLY A 313 0.12 10.07 14.74
CA GLY A 313 1.44 10.40 15.26
C GLY A 313 1.51 11.88 15.60
N LEU A 314 1.96 12.20 16.82
CA LEU A 314 2.15 13.57 17.27
C LEU A 314 3.64 13.88 17.39
N GLN A 315 4.06 15.00 16.81
CA GLN A 315 5.40 15.56 16.98
C GLN A 315 5.32 16.85 17.78
N ILE A 316 6.03 16.89 18.91
CA ILE A 316 6.09 18.05 19.79
C ILE A 316 7.46 18.69 19.64
N SER A 317 7.48 19.98 19.29
CA SER A 317 8.71 20.77 19.20
C SER A 317 8.62 21.98 20.13
N ARG A 318 9.74 22.39 20.71
CA ARG A 318 9.82 23.56 21.59
C ARG A 318 10.63 24.64 20.89
N SER A 319 10.10 25.85 20.81
CA SER A 319 10.75 26.98 20.16
C SER A 319 10.44 28.29 20.89
N PRO A 320 11.02 28.51 22.08
CA PRO A 320 10.70 29.66 22.94
C PRO A 320 11.21 30.99 22.35
N GLY A 321 12.26 30.95 21.52
CA GLY A 321 12.83 32.14 20.88
C GLY A 321 12.08 32.63 19.63
N LYS A 322 11.02 31.94 19.20
CA LYS A 322 10.29 32.26 17.96
C LYS A 322 9.86 33.73 17.91
N THR A 323 9.29 34.25 19.00
CA THR A 323 8.88 35.66 19.09
C THR A 323 10.04 36.63 18.96
N ILE A 324 11.19 36.35 19.58
CA ILE A 324 12.39 37.21 19.52
C ILE A 324 12.92 37.26 18.08
N VAL A 325 12.96 36.12 17.39
CA VAL A 325 13.38 36.05 15.99
C VAL A 325 12.46 36.89 15.10
N TYR A 326 11.14 36.78 15.26
CA TYR A 326 10.21 37.61 14.48
C TYR A 326 10.36 39.10 14.77
N ILE A 327 10.56 39.49 16.02
CA ILE A 327 10.86 40.89 16.38
C ILE A 327 12.16 41.34 15.69
N GLY A 328 13.21 40.52 15.73
CA GLY A 328 14.48 40.80 15.04
C GLY A 328 14.30 40.97 13.53
N CYS A 329 13.55 40.07 12.89
CA CYS A 329 13.23 40.18 11.46
C CYS A 329 12.42 41.43 11.15
N ALA A 330 11.43 41.78 11.97
CA ALA A 330 10.65 43.01 11.81
C ALA A 330 11.53 44.26 11.95
N LEU A 331 12.40 44.31 12.96
CA LEU A 331 13.36 45.39 13.15
C LEU A 331 14.35 45.50 11.98
N LEU A 332 14.77 44.38 11.40
CA LEU A 332 15.62 44.36 10.20
C LEU A 332 14.88 44.97 9.01
N ILE A 333 13.64 44.55 8.75
CA ILE A 333 12.80 45.12 7.68
C ILE A 333 12.62 46.63 7.87
N ILE A 334 12.33 47.06 9.11
CA ILE A 334 12.21 48.48 9.44
C ILE A 334 13.55 49.21 9.23
N GLY A 335 14.67 48.65 9.67
CA GLY A 335 16.00 49.24 9.50
C GLY A 335 16.39 49.39 8.03
N VAL A 336 16.09 48.39 7.20
CA VAL A 336 16.24 48.44 5.75
C VAL A 336 15.34 49.54 5.17
N PHE A 337 14.09 49.62 5.59
CA PHE A 337 13.17 50.67 5.15
C PHE A 337 13.70 52.07 5.51
N ILE A 338 14.17 52.27 6.75
CA ILE A 338 14.80 53.53 7.17
C ILE A 338 16.01 53.84 6.30
N LEU A 339 16.92 52.88 6.10
CA LEU A 339 18.12 53.06 5.29
C LEU A 339 17.79 53.42 3.83
N PHE A 340 16.72 52.87 3.27
CA PHE A 340 16.35 53.11 1.88
C PHE A 340 15.55 54.39 1.66
N TYR A 341 14.62 54.71 2.56
CA TYR A 341 13.60 55.74 2.34
C TYR A 341 13.79 57.01 3.18
N LEU A 342 14.58 57.01 4.26
CA LEU A 342 14.88 58.24 5.02
C LEU A 342 16.20 58.83 4.52
N PRO A 343 16.17 59.95 3.76
CA PRO A 343 17.40 60.62 3.35
C PRO A 343 18.10 61.22 4.57
N GLN A 344 19.41 61.03 4.66
CA GLN A 344 20.23 61.73 5.65
C GLN A 344 20.51 63.14 5.13
N ILE A 345 19.83 64.12 5.71
CA ILE A 345 20.07 65.54 5.43
C ILE A 345 21.05 66.09 6.48
N ARG A 346 22.13 66.69 6.01
CA ARG A 346 23.08 67.45 6.84
C ARG A 346 23.00 68.91 6.44
N CYS A 347 22.74 69.78 7.42
CA CYS A 347 22.77 71.22 7.24
C CYS A 347 23.89 71.81 8.09
N TRP A 348 24.66 72.70 7.50
CA TRP A 348 25.72 73.46 8.16
C TRP A 348 25.40 74.95 8.06
N VAL A 349 25.59 75.65 9.17
CA VAL A 349 25.43 77.10 9.27
C VAL A 349 26.77 77.68 9.69
N LYS A 350 27.30 78.63 8.91
CA LYS A 350 28.45 79.43 9.30
C LYS A 350 28.04 80.88 9.45
N VAL A 351 28.19 81.42 10.65
CA VAL A 351 27.91 82.83 10.96
C VAL A 351 29.22 83.61 10.85
N GLY A 352 29.28 84.57 9.92
CA GLY A 352 30.42 85.47 9.73
C GLY A 352 30.37 86.67 10.67
N ARG A 353 31.50 87.37 10.82
CA ARG A 353 31.61 88.57 11.67
C ARG A 353 30.86 89.80 11.10
N ASP A 354 30.54 89.80 9.81
CA ASP A 354 29.85 90.90 9.12
C ASP A 354 28.34 90.65 8.98
N GLU A 355 27.71 90.03 9.99
CA GLU A 355 26.28 89.64 10.02
C GLU A 355 25.80 88.73 8.86
N LYS A 356 26.73 88.22 8.03
CA LYS A 356 26.43 87.29 6.94
C LYS A 356 26.33 85.85 7.45
N ILE A 357 25.25 85.16 7.09
CA ILE A 357 25.05 83.73 7.38
C ILE A 357 25.22 82.94 6.09
N LEU A 358 26.16 82.01 6.07
CA LEU A 358 26.29 81.02 5.01
C LEU A 358 25.59 79.73 5.45
N LEU A 359 24.56 79.34 4.72
CA LEU A 359 23.89 78.05 4.88
C LEU A 359 24.37 77.10 3.78
N ALA A 360 24.82 75.92 4.16
CA ALA A 360 25.13 74.83 3.24
C ALA A 360 24.34 73.60 3.67
N GLY A 361 23.92 72.78 2.72
CA GLY A 361 23.27 71.53 3.03
C GLY A 361 23.60 70.46 2.01
N MET A 362 23.52 69.21 2.46
CA MET A 362 23.78 68.04 1.64
C MET A 362 22.80 66.95 2.05
N SER A 363 22.21 66.31 1.05
CA SER A 363 21.48 65.05 1.24
C SER A 363 22.28 63.92 0.60
N ASN A 364 22.27 62.75 1.25
CA ASN A 364 22.90 61.55 0.69
C ASN A 364 22.07 60.91 -0.45
N ARG A 365 20.78 61.27 -0.59
CA ARG A 365 19.81 60.70 -1.55
C ARG A 365 18.75 61.74 -1.93
N ASN A 366 18.07 61.55 -3.07
CA ASN A 366 17.03 62.45 -3.61
C ASN A 366 17.45 63.94 -3.63
N PRO A 367 18.45 64.33 -4.45
CA PRO A 367 18.92 65.71 -4.51
C PRO A 367 17.82 66.70 -4.92
N HIS A 368 16.89 66.30 -5.81
CA HIS A 368 15.82 67.17 -6.28
C HIS A 368 14.83 67.58 -5.18
N ASP A 369 14.34 66.60 -4.39
CA ASP A 369 13.47 66.90 -3.24
C ASP A 369 14.20 67.69 -2.17
N PHE A 370 15.49 67.43 -2.00
CA PHE A 370 16.35 68.18 -1.09
C PHE A 370 16.49 69.65 -1.53
N ASP A 371 16.66 69.93 -2.82
CA ASP A 371 16.78 71.31 -3.34
C ASP A 371 15.50 72.11 -3.08
N LEU A 372 14.33 71.48 -3.26
CA LEU A 372 13.03 72.09 -2.93
C LEU A 372 12.91 72.37 -1.43
N PHE A 373 13.22 71.38 -0.59
CA PHE A 373 13.23 71.52 0.87
C PHE A 373 14.22 72.61 1.33
N PHE A 374 15.43 72.63 0.78
CA PHE A 374 16.49 73.57 1.14
C PHE A 374 16.13 75.00 0.70
N SER A 375 15.50 75.15 -0.47
CA SER A 375 14.98 76.44 -0.95
C SER A 375 13.88 76.98 -0.03
N GLN A 376 12.95 76.12 0.40
CA GLN A 376 11.91 76.49 1.36
C GLN A 376 12.49 76.86 2.73
N LEU A 377 13.49 76.11 3.20
CA LEU A 377 14.21 76.41 4.43
C LEU A 377 14.89 77.78 4.35
N MET A 378 15.58 78.07 3.24
CA MET A 378 16.21 79.36 2.98
C MET A 378 15.18 80.50 2.94
N ALA A 379 14.06 80.33 2.23
CA ALA A 379 13.01 81.33 2.16
C ALA A 379 12.41 81.64 3.55
N THR A 380 12.17 80.60 4.36
CA THR A 380 11.67 80.75 5.72
C THR A 380 12.68 81.48 6.62
N LEU A 381 13.97 81.17 6.49
CA LEU A 381 15.04 81.82 7.24
C LEU A 381 15.21 83.29 6.82
N LYS A 382 15.15 83.61 5.53
CA LYS A 382 15.18 85.00 5.03
C LYS A 382 14.00 85.81 5.55
N PHE A 383 12.80 85.23 5.52
CA PHE A 383 11.60 85.87 6.04
C PHE A 383 11.71 86.16 7.55
N LYS A 384 12.21 85.20 8.34
CA LYS A 384 12.36 85.38 9.79
C LYS A 384 13.52 86.30 10.19
N THR A 385 14.54 86.43 9.34
CA THR A 385 15.70 87.32 9.60
C THR A 385 15.56 88.70 8.97
N ASP A 386 14.40 89.01 8.37
CA ASP A 386 14.09 90.28 7.68
C ASP A 386 15.13 90.68 6.63
N ASN A 387 15.70 89.67 5.95
CA ASN A 387 16.80 89.84 5.00
C ASN A 387 16.25 89.81 3.57
N ARG A 388 16.38 90.92 2.82
CA ARG A 388 15.98 91.03 1.40
C ARG A 388 17.19 90.77 0.51
N ASP A 389 17.04 89.93 -0.51
CA ASP A 389 18.12 89.65 -1.47
C ASP A 389 18.55 90.94 -2.19
N VAL A 390 19.84 91.25 -2.11
CA VAL A 390 20.52 92.19 -3.00
C VAL A 390 21.23 91.34 -4.05
N SER A 391 20.59 91.12 -5.20
CA SER A 391 21.28 90.66 -6.40
C SER A 391 20.58 91.19 -7.66
N ASP A 392 21.16 92.27 -8.20
CA ASP A 392 21.38 92.51 -9.62
C ASP A 392 22.46 93.60 -9.73
N GLU A 393 23.71 93.16 -9.85
CA GLU A 393 24.75 93.70 -10.76
C GLU A 393 25.90 92.69 -10.92
#